data_AF-A0A1F6MDA3-F1
#
_entry.id   AF-A0A1F6MDA3-F1
#
_cell.length_a   1.000
_cell.length_b   1.000
_cell.length_c   1.000
_cell.angle_alpha   90.00
_cell.angle_beta   90.00
_cell.angle_gamma   90.00
#
_symmetry.space_group_name_H-M   'P 1'
#
loop_
_entity.id
_entity.type
_entity.pdbx_description
1 polymer ?
#
loop_
_entity_poly.entity_id
_entity_poly.type
_entity_poly.pdbx_seq_one_letter_code
_entity_poly.pdbx_strand_id
1 'polypeptide(L)'
;MKTALHIKVDTQVKRRARTLADKLGIPLSTLVNGMLSQLVRSETVVLSTARQMTPELEAYLDEIWDDIEQRKNFVGPFATAREIREYFHNV
;
A
#
# COMPACT_ATOMS: atom_id res chain seq x y z
N MET A 1 -21.80 0.98 19.77
CA MET A 1 -22.95 0.10 19.44
C MET A 1 -22.71 -0.50 18.07
N LYS A 2 -23.00 -1.78 17.83
CA LYS A 2 -22.89 -2.40 16.49
C LYS A 2 -24.26 -2.38 15.81
N THR A 3 -24.30 -2.09 14.52
CA THR A 3 -25.53 -2.05 13.71
C THR A 3 -25.43 -3.03 12.54
N ALA A 4 -26.58 -3.43 12.00
CA ALA A 4 -26.65 -4.34 10.86
C ALA A 4 -26.69 -3.55 9.55
N LEU A 5 -25.94 -4.02 8.54
CA LEU A 5 -25.91 -3.46 7.19
C LEU A 5 -26.44 -4.51 6.20
N HIS A 6 -27.59 -4.22 5.57
CA HIS A 6 -28.17 -5.07 4.54
C HIS A 6 -27.90 -4.47 3.16
N ILE A 7 -27.14 -5.19 2.33
CA ILE A 7 -26.79 -4.76 0.97
C ILE A 7 -27.26 -5.81 -0.03
N LYS A 8 -27.94 -5.36 -1.09
CA LYS A 8 -28.22 -6.19 -2.27
C LYS A 8 -26.99 -6.22 -3.16
N VAL A 9 -26.55 -7.42 -3.52
CA VAL A 9 -25.38 -7.66 -4.38
C VAL A 9 -25.64 -8.89 -5.22
N ASP A 10 -25.06 -8.91 -6.42
CA ASP A 10 -25.10 -10.09 -7.27
C ASP A 10 -24.48 -11.32 -6.58
N THR A 11 -25.06 -12.49 -6.85
CA THR A 11 -24.67 -13.75 -6.20
C THR A 11 -23.24 -14.16 -6.57
N GLN A 12 -22.84 -13.97 -7.83
CA GLN A 12 -21.49 -14.31 -8.29
C GLN A 12 -20.47 -13.35 -7.68
N VAL A 13 -20.78 -12.06 -7.61
CA VAL A 13 -19.93 -11.05 -6.95
C VAL A 13 -19.71 -11.40 -5.48
N LYS A 14 -20.77 -11.73 -4.75
CA LYS A 14 -20.68 -12.13 -3.33
C LYS A 14 -19.82 -13.37 -3.13
N ARG A 15 -19.96 -14.39 -3.99
CA ARG A 15 -19.15 -15.61 -3.93
C ARG A 15 -17.68 -15.31 -4.18
N ARG A 16 -17.35 -14.56 -5.22
CA ARG A 16 -15.96 -14.18 -5.56
C ARG A 16 -15.31 -13.37 -4.44
N ALA A 17 -16.03 -12.38 -3.90
CA ALA A 17 -15.55 -11.57 -2.77
C ALA A 17 -15.27 -12.43 -1.53
N ARG A 18 -16.12 -13.41 -1.23
CA ARG A 18 -15.88 -14.36 -0.13
C ARG A 18 -14.62 -15.19 -0.38
N THR A 19 -14.47 -15.79 -1.56
CA THR A 19 -13.26 -16.58 -1.89
C THR A 19 -11.99 -15.75 -1.75
N LEU A 20 -12.01 -14.47 -2.14
CA LEU A 20 -10.87 -13.57 -1.96
C LEU A 20 -10.59 -13.29 -0.48
N ALA A 21 -11.62 -13.03 0.33
CA ALA A 21 -11.47 -12.81 1.76
C ALA A 21 -10.89 -14.07 2.47
N ASP A 22 -11.38 -15.26 2.09
CA ASP A 22 -10.89 -16.53 2.63
C ASP A 22 -9.41 -16.77 2.27
N LYS A 23 -8.98 -16.43 1.04
CA LYS A 23 -7.57 -16.45 0.64
C LYS A 23 -6.68 -15.50 1.46
N LEU A 24 -7.25 -14.40 1.93
CA LEU A 24 -6.58 -13.45 2.83
C LEU A 24 -6.67 -13.86 4.31
N GLY A 25 -7.32 -14.98 4.63
CA GLY A 25 -7.44 -15.50 6.00
C GLY A 25 -8.44 -14.74 6.88
N ILE A 26 -9.36 -13.97 6.29
CA ILE A 26 -10.32 -13.16 7.04
C ILE A 26 -11.77 -13.36 6.57
N PRO A 27 -12.77 -13.26 7.48
CA PRO A 27 -14.17 -13.28 7.07
C PRO A 27 -14.54 -12.09 6.18
N LEU A 28 -15.44 -12.30 5.22
CA LEU A 28 -15.95 -11.23 4.35
C LEU A 28 -16.53 -10.04 5.13
N SER A 29 -17.20 -10.29 6.26
CA SER A 29 -17.72 -9.22 7.12
C SER A 29 -16.62 -8.37 7.75
N THR A 30 -15.50 -8.98 8.12
CA THR A 30 -14.31 -8.29 8.63
C THR A 30 -13.70 -7.41 7.55
N LEU A 31 -13.58 -7.92 6.31
CA LEU A 31 -13.12 -7.15 5.16
C LEU A 31 -14.01 -5.93 4.91
N VAL A 32 -15.33 -6.11 4.84
CA VAL A 32 -16.28 -5.01 4.61
C VAL A 32 -16.20 -3.96 5.72
N ASN A 33 -16.17 -4.38 6.99
CA ASN A 33 -16.03 -3.44 8.10
C ASN A 33 -14.68 -2.69 8.04
N GLY A 34 -13.59 -3.38 7.71
CA GLY A 34 -12.28 -2.76 7.54
C GLY A 34 -12.27 -1.71 6.43
N MET A 35 -12.91 -2.00 5.28
CA MET A 35 -13.06 -1.05 4.19
C MET A 35 -13.90 0.18 4.59
N LEU A 36 -14.97 -0.01 5.35
CA LEU A 36 -15.76 1.12 5.87
C LEU A 36 -14.96 1.98 6.85
N SER A 37 -14.18 1.35 7.74
CA SER A 37 -13.26 2.07 8.64
C SER A 37 -12.14 2.78 7.90
N GLN A 38 -11.63 2.19 6.80
CA GLN A 38 -10.66 2.84 5.91
C GLN A 38 -11.27 4.10 5.29
N LEU A 39 -12.46 3.97 4.71
CA LEU A 39 -13.18 5.06 4.06
C LEU A 39 -13.38 6.24 4.99
N VAL A 40 -13.84 6.01 6.22
CA VAL A 40 -14.03 7.08 7.22
C VAL A 40 -12.72 7.72 7.62
N ARG A 41 -11.61 6.95 7.67
CA ARG A 41 -10.30 7.46 8.09
C ARG A 41 -9.60 8.25 7.00
N SER A 42 -9.69 7.81 5.75
CA SER A 42 -8.96 8.41 4.63
C SER A 42 -9.80 9.37 3.79
N GLU A 43 -11.12 9.43 4.02
CA GLU A 43 -12.09 10.21 3.24
C GLU A 43 -11.99 10.00 1.72
N THR A 44 -11.44 8.86 1.31
CA THR A 44 -11.07 8.54 -0.06
C THR A 44 -11.38 7.08 -0.38
N VAL A 45 -11.82 6.83 -1.61
CA VAL A 45 -12.01 5.48 -2.15
C VAL A 45 -10.98 5.26 -3.25
N VAL A 46 -10.12 4.25 -3.08
CA VAL A 46 -9.15 3.85 -4.10
C VAL A 46 -9.73 2.71 -4.92
N LEU A 47 -10.01 2.97 -6.20
CA LEU A 47 -10.37 1.96 -7.18
C LEU A 47 -9.16 1.74 -8.09
N SER A 48 -8.68 0.51 -8.17
CA SER A 48 -7.47 0.19 -8.93
C SER A 48 -7.61 -1.20 -9.52
N THR A 49 -7.25 -1.35 -10.80
CA THR A 49 -7.15 -2.64 -11.50
C THR A 49 -5.76 -3.27 -11.34
N ALA A 50 -4.76 -2.47 -11.01
CA ALA A 50 -3.46 -2.81 -10.42
C ALA A 50 -2.82 -1.51 -9.90
N ARG A 51 -2.01 -1.56 -8.84
CA ARG A 51 -1.16 -0.41 -8.48
C ARG A 51 -0.14 -0.24 -9.60
N GLN A 52 -0.35 0.75 -10.46
CA GLN A 52 0.68 1.22 -11.36
C GLN A 52 1.48 2.31 -10.64
N MET A 53 2.79 2.31 -10.84
CA MET A 53 3.62 3.41 -10.40
C MET A 53 3.17 4.67 -11.14
N THR A 54 3.27 5.83 -10.50
CA THR A 54 3.04 7.07 -11.25
C THR A 54 4.23 7.28 -12.19
N PRO A 55 4.07 7.96 -13.34
CA PRO A 55 5.19 8.23 -14.24
C PRO A 55 6.38 8.90 -13.53
N GLU A 56 6.11 9.71 -12.51
CA GLU A 56 7.15 10.36 -11.69
C GLU A 56 7.92 9.34 -10.84
N LEU A 57 7.23 8.34 -10.27
CA LEU A 57 7.88 7.28 -9.51
C LEU A 57 8.65 6.33 -10.43
N GLU A 58 8.15 6.05 -11.62
CA GLU A 58 8.87 5.26 -12.64
C GLU A 58 10.18 5.95 -13.03
N ALA A 59 10.11 7.22 -13.42
CA ALA A 59 11.30 8.00 -13.78
C ALA A 59 12.32 8.09 -12.64
N TYR A 60 11.87 8.29 -11.39
CA TYR A 60 12.75 8.31 -10.23
C TYR A 60 13.44 6.96 -9.98
N LEU A 61 12.72 5.85 -10.16
CA LEU A 61 13.28 4.53 -10.00
C LEU A 61 14.23 4.16 -11.13
N ASP A 62 13.97 4.60 -12.36
CA ASP A 62 14.86 4.39 -13.50
C ASP A 62 16.26 4.97 -13.23
N GLU A 63 16.34 6.18 -12.65
CA GLU A 63 17.63 6.77 -12.23
C GLU A 63 18.35 5.90 -11.17
N ILE A 64 17.60 5.35 -10.21
CA ILE A 64 18.16 4.47 -9.18
C ILE A 64 18.64 3.15 -9.79
N TRP A 65 17.90 2.58 -10.75
CA TRP A 65 18.30 1.37 -11.44
C TRP A 65 19.57 1.57 -12.25
N ASP A 66 19.70 2.69 -12.95
CA ASP A 66 20.92 3.07 -13.67
C ASP A 66 22.12 3.18 -12.72
N ASP A 67 21.95 3.80 -11.55
CA ASP A 67 22.97 3.89 -10.52
C ASP A 67 23.37 2.50 -10.00
N ILE A 68 22.38 1.62 -9.79
CA ILE A 68 22.59 0.22 -9.36
C ILE A 68 23.43 -0.54 -10.39
N GLU A 69 23.06 -0.50 -11.66
CA GLU A 69 23.77 -1.18 -12.74
C GLU A 69 25.21 -0.68 -12.91
N GLN A 70 25.39 0.64 -12.75
CA GLN A 70 26.69 1.31 -12.92
C GLN A 70 27.56 1.31 -11.66
N ARG A 71 27.10 0.68 -10.58
CA ARG A 71 27.79 0.68 -9.26
C ARG A 71 28.07 2.08 -8.71
N LYS A 72 27.20 3.05 -9.02
CA LYS A 72 27.26 4.42 -8.51
C LYS A 72 26.48 4.52 -7.19
N ASN A 73 26.95 5.36 -6.28
CA ASN A 73 26.25 5.66 -5.02
C ASN A 73 25.97 4.46 -4.08
N PHE A 74 26.68 3.34 -4.22
CA PHE A 74 26.50 2.15 -3.36
C PHE A 74 27.09 2.27 -1.96
N VAL A 75 28.08 3.15 -1.77
CA VAL A 75 28.79 3.33 -0.50
C VAL A 75 28.79 4.80 -0.14
N GLY A 76 28.42 5.10 1.10
CA GLY A 76 28.15 6.47 1.56
C GLY A 76 26.65 6.77 1.60
N PRO A 77 26.25 8.04 1.85
CA PRO A 77 27.10 9.16 2.24
C PRO A 77 27.60 9.05 3.70
N PHE A 78 27.14 8.05 4.45
CA PHE A 78 27.51 7.85 5.85
C PHE A 78 28.29 6.55 6.01
N ALA A 79 29.46 6.64 6.65
CA ALA A 79 30.28 5.49 7.01
C ALA A 79 29.88 4.89 8.36
N THR A 80 29.18 5.68 9.20
CA THR A 80 28.83 5.26 10.56
C THR A 80 27.37 5.57 10.92
N ALA A 81 26.79 4.75 11.79
CA ALA A 81 25.46 5.01 12.35
C ALA A 81 25.37 6.34 13.13
N ARG A 82 26.52 6.88 13.60
CA ARG A 82 26.59 8.18 14.25
C ARG A 82 26.40 9.31 13.25
N GLU A 83 27.06 9.26 12.10
CA GLU A 83 26.90 10.25 11.03
C GLU A 83 25.46 10.29 10.51
N ILE A 84 24.81 9.13 10.36
CA ILE A 84 23.38 9.04 10.00
C ILE A 84 22.54 9.82 11.01
N ARG A 85 22.73 9.54 12.31
CA ARG A 85 21.97 10.21 13.37
C ARG A 85 22.22 11.72 13.36
N GLU A 86 23.47 12.16 13.29
CA GLU A 86 23.82 13.59 13.26
C GLU A 86 23.20 14.32 12.06
N TYR A 87 23.13 13.68 10.89
CA TYR A 87 22.48 14.26 9.72
C TYR A 87 20.96 14.40 9.90
N PHE A 88 20.26 13.31 10.23
CA PHE A 88 18.79 13.31 10.32
C PHE A 88 18.23 13.94 11.59
N HIS A 89 19.05 14.25 12.60
CA HIS A 89 18.61 15.04 13.76
C HIS A 89 18.58 16.55 13.49
N ASN A 90 19.25 17.03 12.44
CA ASN A 90 19.38 18.46 12.10
C ASN A 90 18.59 18.87 10.84
N VAL A 91 17.75 17.97 10.30
CA VAL A 91 16.81 18.19 9.17
C VAL A 91 15.38 18.16 9.71
#